data_AF-A7RTT9-F1
#
_entry.id   AF-A7RTT9-F1
#
_cell.length_a   1.000
_cell.length_b   1.000
_cell.length_c   1.000
_cell.angle_alpha   90.00
_cell.angle_beta   90.00
_cell.angle_gamma   90.00
#
_symmetry.space_group_name_H-M   'P 1'
#
loop_
_entity.id
_entity.type
_entity.pdbx_description
1 polymer ?
#
loop_
_entity_poly.entity_id
_entity_poly.type
_entity_poly.pdbx_seq_one_letter_code
_entity_poly.pdbx_strand_id
1 'polypeptide(L)'
;MDNSSCSSSPVFDYYLVLDFEATCDDKNKPKPQEIIEFPVTKVNSRTLQTEAEFHQYVCPTAHPKLTTFCTDLTGITQDMVEGKPDLQTTLQVYSDVMGKQSKIGMPGMLHGLGLELVGRHHSGIDDARNITKILVALARKHPNISATGKM
;
A
#
# COMPACT_ATOMS: atom_id res chain seq x y z
N MET A 1 10.52 -25.71 35.78
CA MET A 1 11.32 -24.51 35.47
C MET A 1 12.08 -24.86 34.22
N ASP A 2 11.51 -24.64 33.05
CA ASP A 2 11.64 -23.39 32.29
C ASP A 2 10.40 -23.19 31.41
N ASN A 3 9.82 -21.99 31.51
CA ASN A 3 8.64 -21.53 30.78
C ASN A 3 9.07 -20.28 29.99
N SER A 4 9.98 -20.45 29.02
CA SER A 4 10.43 -19.35 28.18
C SER A 4 9.42 -19.09 27.06
N SER A 5 8.33 -18.39 27.40
CA SER A 5 7.45 -17.77 26.43
C SER A 5 8.26 -16.80 25.57
N CYS A 6 8.40 -17.08 24.27
CA CYS A 6 9.02 -16.16 23.32
C CYS A 6 8.09 -14.95 23.15
N SER A 7 8.24 -13.94 24.01
CA SER A 7 7.56 -12.66 23.89
C SER A 7 8.32 -11.77 22.92
N SER A 8 8.30 -12.09 21.62
CA SER A 8 8.81 -11.17 20.62
C SER A 8 7.79 -10.05 20.43
N SER A 9 8.09 -8.85 20.94
CA SER A 9 7.35 -7.64 20.59
C SER A 9 7.20 -7.56 19.07
N PRO A 10 6.03 -7.18 18.53
CA PRO A 10 5.86 -7.02 17.09
C PRO A 10 6.87 -6.00 16.57
N VAL A 11 7.44 -6.25 15.40
CA VAL A 11 8.43 -5.33 14.81
C VAL A 11 7.82 -3.99 14.44
N PHE A 12 6.53 -4.01 14.10
CA PHE A 12 5.73 -2.82 13.80
C PHE A 12 4.46 -2.90 14.60
N ASP A 13 3.97 -1.79 15.14
CA ASP A 13 2.66 -1.76 15.83
C ASP A 13 1.50 -1.96 14.86
N TYR A 14 1.68 -1.57 13.59
CA TYR A 14 0.66 -1.65 12.55
C TYR A 14 1.21 -2.10 11.20
N TYR A 15 0.39 -2.80 10.43
CA TYR A 15 0.53 -3.01 9.00
C TYR A 15 -0.43 -2.10 8.26
N LEU A 16 0.00 -1.53 7.13
CA LEU A 16 -0.89 -0.83 6.20
C LEU A 16 -1.02 -1.70 4.94
N VAL A 17 -2.24 -2.04 4.57
CA VAL A 17 -2.55 -2.77 3.34
C VAL A 17 -3.16 -1.79 2.36
N LEU A 18 -2.64 -1.75 1.14
CA LEU A 18 -3.07 -0.83 0.08
C LEU A 18 -3.29 -1.63 -1.20
N ASP A 19 -4.27 -1.22 -1.99
CA ASP A 19 -4.53 -1.76 -3.32
C ASP A 19 -5.01 -0.63 -4.24
N PHE A 20 -4.11 -0.10 -5.07
CA PHE A 20 -4.45 1.05 -5.92
C PHE A 20 -5.05 0.59 -7.23
N GLU A 21 -6.15 1.21 -7.61
CA GLU A 21 -6.59 1.20 -9.00
C GLU A 21 -6.03 2.40 -9.75
N ALA A 22 -5.73 2.21 -11.03
CA ALA A 22 -5.11 3.23 -11.88
C ALA A 22 -5.71 3.29 -13.28
N THR A 23 -5.58 4.44 -13.92
CA THR A 23 -5.93 4.60 -15.34
C THR A 23 -5.20 3.58 -16.20
N CYS A 24 -5.93 2.90 -17.08
CA CYS A 24 -5.40 1.86 -17.96
C CYS A 24 -6.15 1.74 -19.29
N ASP A 25 -5.59 0.98 -20.23
CA ASP A 25 -6.15 0.69 -21.55
C ASP A 25 -5.53 -0.62 -22.08
N ASP A 26 -6.22 -1.34 -22.97
CA ASP A 26 -5.78 -2.62 -23.55
C ASP A 26 -4.76 -2.46 -24.69
N LYS A 27 -4.83 -1.34 -25.42
CA LYS A 27 -4.02 -1.06 -26.60
C LYS A 27 -2.97 -0.02 -26.31
N ASN A 28 -3.39 1.10 -25.74
CA ASN A 28 -2.57 2.30 -25.58
C ASN A 28 -2.58 2.76 -24.14
N LYS A 29 -1.72 2.14 -23.32
CA LYS A 29 -1.61 2.49 -21.90
C LYS A 29 -1.40 4.00 -21.72
N PRO A 30 -2.22 4.68 -20.91
CA PRO A 30 -2.04 6.10 -20.64
C PRO A 30 -0.68 6.34 -19.98
N LYS A 31 -0.03 7.43 -20.39
CA LYS A 31 1.25 7.86 -19.85
C LYS A 31 1.12 9.33 -19.45
N PRO A 32 1.19 9.67 -18.16
CA PRO A 32 1.33 8.77 -17.01
C PRO A 32 0.07 7.91 -16.77
N GLN A 33 0.24 6.78 -16.08
CA GLN A 33 -0.88 6.15 -15.38
C GLN A 33 -1.11 6.89 -14.06
N GLU A 34 -2.36 7.10 -13.70
CA GLU A 34 -2.76 7.89 -12.53
C GLU A 34 -3.62 7.03 -11.61
N ILE A 35 -3.42 7.15 -10.30
CA ILE A 35 -4.26 6.46 -9.30
C ILE A 35 -5.67 7.04 -9.38
N ILE A 36 -6.68 6.17 -9.40
CA ILE A 36 -8.12 6.52 -9.45
C ILE A 36 -8.90 5.98 -8.25
N GLU A 37 -8.32 5.07 -7.47
CA GLU A 37 -8.84 4.61 -6.18
C GLU A 37 -7.68 4.43 -5.19
N PHE A 38 -7.87 4.94 -3.97
CA PHE A 38 -6.89 4.91 -2.89
C PHE A 38 -7.50 4.30 -1.63
N PRO A 39 -7.52 2.96 -1.50
CA PRO A 39 -7.87 2.29 -0.26
C PRO A 39 -6.61 2.01 0.59
N VAL A 40 -6.75 2.16 1.92
CA VAL A 40 -5.77 1.70 2.91
C VAL A 40 -6.50 1.09 4.09
N THR A 41 -6.07 -0.08 4.54
CA THR A 41 -6.50 -0.64 5.85
C THR A 41 -5.31 -0.70 6.80
N LYS A 42 -5.51 -0.19 8.02
CA LYS A 42 -4.54 -0.21 9.11
C LYS A 42 -4.85 -1.38 10.03
N VAL A 43 -3.95 -2.36 10.07
CA VAL A 43 -4.12 -3.60 10.83
C VAL A 43 -3.17 -3.59 12.03
N ASN A 44 -3.70 -3.81 13.22
CA ASN A 44 -2.89 -3.94 14.43
C ASN A 44 -2.11 -5.26 14.39
N SER A 45 -0.79 -5.18 14.59
CA SER A 45 0.08 -6.36 14.44
C SER A 45 -0.05 -7.39 15.56
N ARG A 46 -0.61 -7.01 16.72
CA ARG A 46 -0.83 -7.89 17.88
C ARG A 46 -2.16 -8.60 17.77
N THR A 47 -3.22 -7.89 17.38
CA THR A 47 -4.58 -8.44 17.31
C THR A 47 -4.92 -8.97 15.92
N LEU A 48 -4.18 -8.56 14.89
CA LEU A 48 -4.46 -8.80 13.47
C LEU A 48 -5.84 -8.28 13.02
N GLN A 49 -6.40 -7.32 13.75
CA GLN A 49 -7.67 -6.68 13.41
C GLN A 49 -7.42 -5.35 12.69
N THR A 50 -8.28 -5.04 11.73
CA THR A 50 -8.35 -3.72 11.11
C THR A 50 -8.84 -2.70 12.13
N GLU A 51 -8.03 -1.69 12.41
CA GLU A 51 -8.36 -0.61 13.35
C GLU A 51 -8.78 0.69 12.67
N ALA A 52 -8.38 0.89 11.41
CA ALA A 52 -8.81 2.04 10.62
C ALA A 52 -8.80 1.70 9.13
N GLU A 53 -9.65 2.39 8.38
CA GLU A 53 -9.71 2.31 6.93
C GLU A 53 -9.74 3.73 6.35
N PHE A 54 -9.07 3.90 5.23
CA PHE A 54 -9.15 5.07 4.38
C PHE A 54 -9.58 4.60 2.99
N HIS A 55 -10.51 5.30 2.37
CA HIS A 55 -10.94 5.02 1.01
C HIS A 55 -11.29 6.33 0.31
N GLN A 56 -10.71 6.55 -0.87
CA GLN A 56 -10.99 7.74 -1.66
C GLN A 56 -10.82 7.44 -3.15
N TYR A 57 -11.84 7.76 -3.94
CA TYR A 57 -11.69 7.88 -5.39
C TYR A 57 -10.91 9.16 -5.72
N VAL A 58 -10.07 9.08 -6.73
CA VAL A 58 -9.14 10.15 -7.11
C VAL A 58 -9.45 10.60 -8.53
N CYS A 59 -9.52 11.91 -8.75
CA CYS A 59 -9.73 12.47 -10.07
C CYS A 59 -8.38 12.54 -10.83
N PRO A 60 -8.22 11.81 -11.95
CA PRO A 60 -7.02 11.91 -12.77
C PRO A 60 -6.95 13.28 -13.46
N THR A 61 -5.75 13.84 -13.57
CA THR A 61 -5.54 15.21 -14.06
C THR A 61 -4.86 15.24 -15.43
N ALA A 62 -4.00 14.27 -15.75
CA ALA A 62 -3.34 14.17 -17.04
C ALA A 62 -4.26 13.52 -18.09
N HIS A 63 -5.00 12.48 -17.70
CA HIS A 63 -5.97 11.78 -18.54
C HIS A 63 -7.33 11.67 -17.83
N PRO A 64 -8.12 12.77 -17.74
CA PRO A 64 -9.32 12.83 -16.89
C PRO A 64 -10.47 11.91 -17.29
N LYS A 65 -10.44 11.39 -18.53
CA LYS A 65 -11.46 10.50 -19.08
C LYS A 65 -11.01 9.06 -18.96
N LEU A 66 -11.73 8.26 -18.18
CA LEU A 66 -11.50 6.83 -18.09
C LEU A 66 -11.83 6.16 -19.43
N THR A 67 -11.03 5.17 -19.80
CA THR A 67 -11.32 4.33 -20.97
C THR A 67 -12.39 3.31 -20.59
N THR A 68 -13.15 2.82 -21.57
CA THR A 68 -14.12 1.73 -21.34
C THR A 68 -13.43 0.50 -20.77
N PHE A 69 -12.24 0.17 -21.27
CA PHE A 69 -11.44 -0.93 -20.72
C PHE A 69 -11.13 -0.75 -19.23
N CYS A 70 -10.74 0.46 -18.82
CA CYS A 70 -10.45 0.76 -17.42
C CYS A 70 -11.69 0.59 -16.54
N THR A 71 -12.84 1.14 -16.97
CA THR A 71 -14.10 0.98 -16.25
C THR A 71 -14.55 -0.47 -16.18
N ASP A 72 -14.43 -1.23 -17.26
CA ASP A 72 -14.82 -2.65 -17.29
C ASP A 72 -13.91 -3.52 -16.40
N LEU A 73 -12.61 -3.19 -16.32
CA LEU A 73 -11.62 -3.92 -15.54
C LEU A 73 -11.75 -3.65 -14.03
N THR A 74 -11.90 -2.38 -13.64
CA THR A 74 -11.87 -1.96 -12.22
C THR A 74 -13.26 -1.80 -11.62
N GLY A 75 -14.31 -1.69 -12.44
CA GLY A 75 -15.66 -1.33 -12.01
C GLY A 75 -15.86 0.15 -11.70
N ILE A 76 -14.82 0.99 -11.83
CA ILE A 76 -14.88 2.42 -11.53
C ILE A 76 -15.43 3.20 -12.73
N THR A 77 -16.55 3.88 -12.52
CA THR A 77 -17.19 4.71 -13.55
C THR A 77 -16.65 6.14 -13.53
N GLN A 78 -16.87 6.88 -14.62
CA GLN A 78 -16.45 8.27 -14.72
C GLN A 78 -17.03 9.13 -13.59
N ASP A 79 -18.30 8.95 -13.23
CA ASP A 79 -18.99 9.70 -12.17
C ASP A 79 -18.39 9.45 -10.77
N MET A 80 -17.69 8.32 -10.57
CA MET A 80 -17.04 7.99 -9.30
C MET A 80 -15.76 8.79 -9.09
N VAL A 81 -15.07 9.19 -10.17
CA VAL A 81 -13.81 9.97 -10.12
C VAL A 81 -14.01 11.45 -10.44
N GLU A 82 -15.03 11.79 -11.22
CA GLU A 82 -15.30 13.17 -11.60
C GLU A 82 -15.67 14.03 -10.38
N GLY A 83 -15.05 15.21 -10.28
CA GLY A 83 -15.23 16.12 -9.15
C GLY A 83 -14.62 15.63 -7.83
N LYS A 84 -13.93 14.49 -7.81
CA LYS A 84 -13.14 14.06 -6.63
C LYS A 84 -11.84 14.85 -6.51
N PRO A 85 -11.18 14.83 -5.34
CA PRO A 85 -9.87 15.41 -5.19
C PRO A 85 -8.84 14.76 -6.12
N ASP A 86 -7.83 15.52 -6.52
CA ASP A 86 -6.65 14.97 -7.18
C ASP A 86 -5.79 14.15 -6.20
N LEU A 87 -4.77 13.47 -6.72
CA LEU A 87 -3.90 12.61 -5.91
C LEU A 87 -3.18 13.40 -4.79
N GLN A 88 -2.75 14.63 -5.09
CA GLN A 88 -2.03 15.45 -4.12
C GLN A 88 -2.91 15.81 -2.93
N THR A 89 -4.14 16.24 -3.19
CA THR A 89 -5.14 16.54 -2.16
C THR A 89 -5.53 15.28 -1.40
N THR A 90 -5.72 14.16 -2.10
CA THR A 90 -6.03 12.86 -1.49
C THR A 90 -4.94 12.43 -0.50
N LEU A 91 -3.66 12.60 -0.84
CA LEU A 91 -2.54 12.31 0.05
C LEU A 91 -2.51 13.19 1.30
N GLN A 92 -2.93 14.46 1.20
CA GLN A 92 -3.06 15.36 2.34
C GLN A 92 -4.16 14.85 3.29
N VAL A 93 -5.35 14.56 2.76
CA VAL A 93 -6.47 14.00 3.54
C VAL A 93 -6.08 12.67 4.18
N TYR A 94 -5.43 11.77 3.43
CA TYR A 94 -4.91 10.50 3.97
C TYR A 94 -3.98 10.72 5.18
N SER A 95 -3.04 11.67 5.06
CA SER A 95 -2.10 11.97 6.15
C SER A 95 -2.82 12.48 7.41
N ASP A 96 -3.90 13.23 7.25
CA ASP A 96 -4.69 13.75 8.36
C ASP A 96 -5.55 12.65 9.00
N VAL A 97 -6.20 11.81 8.19
CA VAL A 97 -7.08 10.73 8.65
C VAL A 97 -6.30 9.61 9.35
N MET A 98 -5.18 9.18 8.76
CA MET A 98 -4.41 8.03 9.27
C MET A 98 -3.36 8.43 10.32
N GLY A 99 -3.25 9.73 10.60
CA GLY A 99 -2.35 10.32 11.58
C GLY A 99 -0.89 10.39 11.11
N LYS A 100 -0.12 11.31 11.72
CA LYS A 100 1.32 11.56 11.44
C LYS A 100 2.27 10.38 11.73
N GLN A 101 1.75 9.20 12.07
CA GLN A 101 2.54 7.97 12.27
C GLN A 101 3.00 7.34 10.95
N SER A 102 2.48 7.80 9.80
CA SER A 102 2.79 7.30 8.45
C SER A 102 4.20 7.63 7.92
N LYS A 103 5.10 8.19 8.75
CA LYS A 103 6.50 8.46 8.36
C LYS A 103 7.41 7.22 8.26
N ILE A 104 6.84 6.01 8.21
CA ILE A 104 7.61 4.79 8.02
C ILE A 104 7.46 4.35 6.56
N GLY A 105 8.13 5.07 5.65
CA GLY A 105 8.33 4.58 4.29
C GLY A 105 9.23 3.34 4.28
N MET A 106 9.51 2.79 3.09
CA MET A 106 10.41 1.62 2.95
C MET A 106 11.75 1.76 3.72
N PRO A 107 12.43 2.92 3.74
CA PRO A 107 13.62 3.11 4.57
C PRO A 107 13.37 2.96 6.08
N GLY A 108 12.23 3.42 6.58
CA GLY A 108 11.82 3.25 7.97
C GLY A 108 11.51 1.79 8.30
N MET A 109 10.89 1.06 7.36
CA MET A 109 10.62 -0.38 7.52
C MET A 109 11.93 -1.19 7.59
N LEU A 110 12.89 -0.87 6.71
CA LEU A 110 14.22 -1.47 6.75
C LEU A 110 14.91 -1.20 8.09
N HIS A 111 14.92 0.05 8.55
CA HIS A 111 15.51 0.43 9.83
C HIS A 111 14.88 -0.34 11.02
N GLY A 112 13.54 -0.41 11.09
CA GLY A 112 12.84 -1.13 12.15
C GLY A 112 13.10 -2.64 12.16
N LEU A 113 13.41 -3.23 10.99
CA LEU A 113 13.79 -4.64 10.86
C LEU A 113 15.30 -4.88 11.02
N GLY A 114 16.11 -3.84 11.22
CA GLY A 114 17.57 -3.94 11.25
C GLY A 114 18.18 -4.34 9.89
N LEU A 115 17.53 -3.96 8.80
CA LEU A 115 17.94 -4.25 7.42
C LEU A 115 18.52 -3.00 6.77
N GLU A 116 19.57 -3.19 5.96
CA GLU A 116 20.12 -2.09 5.15
C GLU A 116 19.37 -1.93 3.83
N LEU A 117 19.28 -0.68 3.34
CA LEU A 117 18.77 -0.37 2.02
C LEU A 117 19.74 -0.86 0.95
N VAL A 118 19.22 -1.60 -0.02
CA VAL A 118 19.99 -2.07 -1.17
C VAL A 118 19.67 -1.21 -2.37
N GLY A 119 20.70 -0.71 -3.05
CA GLY A 119 20.55 0.07 -4.29
C GLY A 119 20.08 1.51 -4.04
N ARG A 120 19.27 2.04 -4.95
CA ARG A 120 18.80 3.44 -4.90
C ARG A 120 17.31 3.50 -4.56
N HIS A 121 16.95 4.28 -3.54
CA HIS A 121 15.55 4.56 -3.25
C HIS A 121 14.88 5.29 -4.43
N HIS A 122 13.65 4.87 -4.78
CA HIS A 122 12.88 5.30 -5.96
C HIS A 122 13.29 4.67 -7.30
N SER A 123 14.18 3.67 -7.28
CA SER A 123 14.38 2.75 -8.41
C SER A 123 13.44 1.57 -8.24
N GLY A 124 12.52 1.35 -9.18
CA GLY A 124 11.48 0.33 -9.04
C GLY A 124 12.01 -1.08 -8.76
N ILE A 125 13.13 -1.48 -9.38
CA ILE A 125 13.75 -2.79 -9.12
C ILE A 125 14.42 -2.87 -7.74
N ASP A 126 14.98 -1.77 -7.24
CA ASP A 126 15.63 -1.74 -5.92
C ASP A 126 14.58 -1.64 -4.81
N ASP A 127 13.51 -0.87 -5.01
CA ASP A 127 12.38 -0.83 -4.08
C ASP A 127 11.72 -2.21 -3.98
N ALA A 128 11.52 -2.93 -5.10
CA ALA A 128 11.00 -4.31 -5.09
C ALA A 128 11.92 -5.28 -4.32
N ARG A 129 13.25 -5.17 -4.47
CA ARG A 129 14.21 -5.96 -3.69
C ARG A 129 14.12 -5.66 -2.19
N ASN A 130 14.02 -4.39 -1.82
CA ASN A 130 13.91 -4.00 -0.41
C ASN A 130 12.57 -4.43 0.20
N ILE A 131 11.47 -4.30 -0.54
CA ILE A 131 10.15 -4.83 -0.14
C ILE A 131 10.22 -6.35 0.03
N THR A 132 10.93 -7.07 -0.86
CA THR A 132 11.15 -8.53 -0.70
C THR A 132 11.90 -8.85 0.59
N LYS A 133 12.96 -8.09 0.93
CA LYS A 133 13.70 -8.27 2.19
C LYS A 133 12.78 -8.05 3.41
N ILE A 134 11.95 -7.02 3.35
CA ILE A 134 10.95 -6.72 4.40
C ILE A 134 9.98 -7.90 4.53
N LEU A 135 9.39 -8.37 3.42
CA LEU A 135 8.45 -9.48 3.41
C LEU A 135 9.06 -10.77 3.96
N VAL A 136 10.27 -11.13 3.54
CA VAL A 136 10.97 -12.34 4.04
C VAL A 136 11.25 -12.23 5.54
N ALA A 137 11.65 -11.06 6.02
CA ALA A 137 11.89 -10.85 7.44
C ALA A 137 10.59 -10.94 8.26
N LEU A 138 9.49 -10.41 7.73
CA LEU A 138 8.15 -10.53 8.34
C LEU A 138 7.67 -11.97 8.36
N ALA A 139 7.74 -12.70 7.25
CA ALA A 139 7.31 -14.10 7.15
C ALA A 139 8.07 -15.02 8.12
N ARG A 140 9.38 -14.78 8.30
CA ARG A 140 10.19 -15.52 9.29
C ARG A 140 9.79 -15.26 10.74
N LYS A 141 9.34 -14.03 11.05
CA LYS A 141 8.90 -13.64 12.40
C LYS A 141 7.44 -14.00 12.68
N HIS A 142 6.61 -14.07 11.63
CA HIS A 142 5.19 -14.38 11.70
C HIS A 142 4.88 -15.54 10.76
N PRO A 143 5.08 -16.81 11.21
CA PRO A 143 4.92 -18.00 10.37
C PRO A 143 3.49 -18.22 9.84
N ASN A 144 2.52 -17.44 10.32
CA ASN A 144 1.13 -17.45 9.84
C ASN A 144 0.87 -16.46 8.69
N ILE A 145 1.89 -15.74 8.20
CA ILE A 145 1.80 -14.99 6.95
C ILE A 145 1.89 -16.01 5.80
N SER A 146 0.75 -16.30 5.19
CA SER A 146 0.63 -17.19 4.04
C SER A 146 -0.05 -16.47 2.87
N ALA A 147 0.40 -16.74 1.65
CA ALA A 147 -0.31 -16.31 0.45
C ALA A 147 -1.70 -16.97 0.42
N THR A 148 -2.75 -16.17 0.23
CA THR A 148 -4.14 -16.65 0.22
C THR A 148 -4.66 -16.97 -1.19
N GLY A 149 -3.84 -16.78 -2.23
CA GLY A 149 -4.17 -17.13 -3.62
C GLY A 149 -3.64 -18.50 -4.03
N LYS A 150 -4.46 -19.30 -4.74
CA LYS A 150 -3.97 -20.48 -5.46
C LYS A 150 -3.13 -20.01 -6.66
N MET A 151 -1.97 -20.63 -6.87
CA MET A 151 -1.18 -20.48 -8.11
C MET A 151 -1.91 -21.05 -9.31
#